data_AF-A0A0M9E466-F1
#
_entry.id   AF-A0A0M9E466-F1
#
_cell.length_a   1.000
_cell.length_b   1.000
_cell.length_c   1.000
_cell.angle_alpha   90.00
_cell.angle_beta   90.00
_cell.angle_gamma   90.00
#
_symmetry.space_group_name_H-M   'P 1'
#
loop_
_entity.id
_entity.type
_entity.pdbx_description
1 polymer ?
#
loop_
_entity_poly.entity_id
_entity_poly.type
_entity_poly.pdbx_seq_one_letter_code
_entity_poly.pdbx_strand_id
1 'polypeptide(L)'
;MNTIVENDYNENNVITVGRDDKNDIVIDYPQVSSIHAKFIIDESGNIYLEDLESTNGTYINNRRIKTVSKVHLEDNILFGSISFNMKILEPWLNSKSAYESDKANPYSSDSQYSVQPYMNSSGYDAETNETQEKKFNLSQLNFFKIFVFTMFIVIGISYLYKHDIANINSLAKNLISKGNNDLSKKLPQSQNQKNDIHSKQSNNIVNHSKPEENNTKTEKEKSYELLENKKGLIQCGETLVGQIKNASDVQVIKFHAQAGEIAAVAVYPMDVSNQFHPCWQVISPARNILKVSYDKWVCSGNHDYILPDSGLYHIKVKDNKQMYSGNFAIRLEPVNATFNGAQSPAQMIECGKTTFGNIPFNNASDSYRFSARSGEKIMISAHRNSLSALFKPCWQLRDPVGNIIKYGYNPTVCSGNSSYILPYDGDYTIRVFDNDFNGKGDYTIRLEPVSAYLNGQSTCATLIVPDKPIHEEIRYPNESKAFTFHKHHTMASIKVIKDSPSASFNPCWALYDASGEIIKTGYRTSVCSGKPSYNLLSEGPYMIRVWDKNLDSPGKFKITLF
;
A
#
# COMPACT_ATOMS: atom_id res chain seq x y z
N MET A 1 -10.06 8.12 54.46
CA MET A 1 -11.27 7.94 53.62
C MET A 1 -11.36 9.12 52.68
N ASN A 2 -11.10 8.91 51.40
CA ASN A 2 -11.62 9.74 50.32
C ASN A 2 -11.93 8.75 49.19
N THR A 3 -13.20 8.36 49.18
CA THR A 3 -13.85 7.49 48.21
C THR A 3 -13.93 8.24 46.89
N ILE A 4 -13.27 7.75 45.85
CA ILE A 4 -13.61 8.13 44.47
C ILE A 4 -14.61 7.08 43.99
N VAL A 5 -15.77 7.61 43.63
CA VAL A 5 -17.01 6.94 43.28
C VAL A 5 -16.80 5.94 42.14
N GLU A 6 -17.19 4.69 42.39
CA GLU A 6 -17.58 3.72 41.36
C GLU A 6 -18.71 4.35 40.53
N ASN A 7 -18.42 4.69 39.27
CA ASN A 7 -19.46 4.85 38.28
C ASN A 7 -19.51 3.57 37.44
N ASP A 8 -20.65 2.92 37.55
CA ASP A 8 -21.08 1.70 36.88
C ASP A 8 -21.17 1.96 35.36
N TYR A 9 -20.09 1.68 34.62
CA TYR A 9 -20.07 1.79 33.16
C TYR A 9 -20.68 0.53 32.55
N ASN A 10 -21.99 0.62 32.30
CA ASN A 10 -22.82 -0.30 31.52
C ASN A 10 -22.04 -1.05 30.41
N GLU A 11 -22.09 -2.38 30.45
CA GLU A 11 -21.18 -3.37 29.80
C GLU A 11 -21.08 -3.38 28.25
N ASN A 12 -21.33 -2.28 27.54
CA ASN A 12 -21.20 -2.21 26.07
C ASN A 12 -20.35 -1.05 25.54
N ASN A 13 -19.65 -0.29 26.40
CA ASN A 13 -18.84 0.87 26.02
C ASN A 13 -17.36 0.76 26.40
N VAL A 14 -16.91 -0.44 26.78
CA VAL A 14 -15.53 -0.73 27.14
C VAL A 14 -14.92 -1.61 26.06
N ILE A 15 -13.78 -1.20 25.53
CA ILE A 15 -13.04 -1.92 24.49
C ILE A 15 -11.67 -2.26 25.07
N THR A 16 -11.44 -3.54 25.32
CA THR A 16 -10.20 -4.04 25.90
C THR A 16 -9.11 -4.18 24.84
N VAL A 17 -7.88 -3.86 25.22
CA VAL A 17 -6.69 -3.96 24.38
C VAL A 17 -5.63 -4.77 25.10
N GLY A 18 -5.07 -5.76 24.43
CA GLY A 18 -4.00 -6.58 25.01
C GLY A 18 -3.46 -7.61 24.05
N ARG A 19 -2.43 -8.34 24.48
CA ARG A 19 -1.80 -9.41 23.70
C ARG A 19 -2.63 -10.70 23.69
N ASP A 20 -3.42 -10.94 24.73
CA ASP A 20 -4.26 -12.13 24.85
C ASP A 20 -5.42 -12.08 23.83
N ASP A 21 -5.82 -13.23 23.30
CA ASP A 21 -6.84 -13.35 22.27
C ASP A 21 -8.26 -13.05 22.76
N LYS A 22 -8.43 -12.92 24.08
CA LYS A 22 -9.69 -12.55 24.73
C LYS A 22 -9.99 -11.05 24.74
N ASN A 23 -9.05 -10.20 24.32
CA ASN A 23 -9.30 -8.76 24.23
C ASN A 23 -10.08 -8.42 22.95
N ASP A 24 -10.87 -7.34 22.99
CA ASP A 24 -11.61 -6.84 21.83
C ASP A 24 -10.66 -6.40 20.70
N ILE A 25 -9.52 -5.83 21.09
CA ILE A 25 -8.43 -5.46 20.20
C ILE A 25 -7.19 -6.23 20.63
N VAL A 26 -6.82 -7.22 19.81
CA VAL A 26 -5.64 -8.05 20.04
C VAL A 26 -4.43 -7.40 19.37
N ILE A 27 -3.44 -7.02 20.19
CA ILE A 27 -2.12 -6.57 19.73
C ILE A 27 -1.11 -7.62 20.17
N ASP A 28 -0.94 -8.65 19.35
CA ASP A 28 -0.05 -9.78 19.63
C ASP A 28 1.44 -9.37 19.52
N TYR A 29 1.92 -8.68 20.55
CA TYR A 29 3.29 -8.16 20.61
C TYR A 29 3.91 -8.33 22.00
N PRO A 30 5.19 -8.74 22.14
CA PRO A 30 5.79 -9.05 23.45
C PRO A 30 5.77 -7.92 24.48
N GLN A 31 5.83 -6.66 24.04
CA GLN A 31 5.78 -5.50 24.95
C GLN A 31 4.36 -5.10 25.37
N VAL A 32 3.33 -5.73 24.79
CA VAL A 32 1.95 -5.53 25.18
C VAL A 32 1.59 -6.60 26.20
N SER A 33 1.19 -6.21 27.41
CA SER A 33 0.65 -7.11 28.43
C SER A 33 -0.58 -7.88 27.92
N SER A 34 -0.82 -9.07 28.49
CA SER A 34 -1.96 -9.93 28.11
C SER A 34 -3.30 -9.18 28.15
N ILE A 35 -3.53 -8.38 29.19
CA ILE A 35 -4.57 -7.35 29.25
C ILE A 35 -3.82 -6.05 29.55
N HIS A 36 -3.81 -5.10 28.61
CA HIS A 36 -2.90 -3.95 28.67
C HIS A 36 -3.61 -2.67 29.06
N ALA A 37 -4.72 -2.38 28.39
CA ALA A 37 -5.46 -1.14 28.55
C ALA A 37 -6.91 -1.36 28.13
N LYS A 38 -7.75 -0.36 28.39
CA LYS A 38 -9.11 -0.30 27.83
C LYS A 38 -9.46 1.11 27.38
N PHE A 39 -10.21 1.18 26.30
CA PHE A 39 -10.91 2.39 25.89
C PHE A 39 -12.31 2.40 26.50
N ILE A 40 -12.75 3.57 26.95
CA ILE A 40 -14.10 3.81 27.47
C ILE A 40 -14.71 4.91 26.61
N ILE A 41 -15.87 4.65 26.01
CA ILE A 41 -16.57 5.63 25.16
C ILE A 41 -17.81 6.13 25.91
N ASP A 42 -17.82 7.42 26.29
CA ASP A 42 -18.99 8.00 26.96
C ASP A 42 -20.17 8.22 26.01
N GLU A 43 -21.33 8.55 26.57
CA GLU A 43 -22.57 8.78 25.82
C GLU A 43 -22.45 9.91 24.79
N SER A 44 -21.55 10.87 25.00
CA SER A 44 -21.30 11.97 24.06
C SER A 44 -20.28 11.63 22.97
N GLY A 45 -19.81 10.38 22.92
CA GLY A 45 -18.80 9.92 21.95
C GLY A 45 -17.37 10.32 22.30
N ASN A 46 -17.11 10.82 23.52
CA ASN A 46 -15.74 11.07 23.96
C ASN A 46 -15.06 9.75 24.32
N ILE A 47 -13.77 9.67 24.00
CA ILE A 47 -12.96 8.49 24.24
C ILE A 47 -12.02 8.75 25.42
N TYR A 48 -11.98 7.80 26.35
CA TYR A 48 -11.04 7.78 27.45
C TYR A 48 -10.19 6.52 27.38
N LEU A 49 -8.93 6.63 27.77
CA LEU A 49 -7.98 5.52 27.79
C LEU A 49 -7.50 5.29 29.23
N GLU A 50 -7.55 4.03 29.64
CA GLU A 50 -7.07 3.57 30.95
C GLU A 50 -6.03 2.47 30.76
N ASP A 51 -4.86 2.63 31.37
CA ASP A 51 -3.83 1.58 31.48
C ASP A 51 -4.23 0.61 32.59
N LEU A 52 -4.25 -0.69 32.29
CA LEU A 52 -4.64 -1.75 33.23
C LEU A 52 -3.39 -2.35 33.90
N GLU A 53 -2.57 -1.47 34.47
CA GLU A 53 -1.29 -1.80 35.12
C GLU A 53 -0.33 -2.57 34.21
N SER A 54 -0.22 -2.12 32.95
CA SER A 54 0.61 -2.80 31.97
C SER A 54 2.10 -2.70 32.30
N THR A 55 2.86 -3.74 31.93
CA THR A 55 4.30 -3.87 32.27
C THR A 55 5.13 -2.75 31.66
N ASN A 56 4.86 -2.39 30.40
CA ASN A 56 5.61 -1.36 29.68
C ASN A 56 4.91 0.01 29.64
N GLY A 57 3.67 0.09 30.16
CA GLY A 57 2.87 1.30 30.23
C GLY A 57 2.19 1.69 28.92
N THR A 58 1.13 2.48 29.06
CA THR A 58 0.44 3.18 27.98
C THR A 58 0.89 4.63 27.87
N TYR A 59 1.01 5.16 26.65
CA TYR A 59 1.47 6.53 26.39
C TYR A 59 0.52 7.26 25.45
N ILE A 60 0.29 8.54 25.70
CA ILE A 60 -0.41 9.47 24.78
C ILE A 60 0.57 10.57 24.40
N ASN A 61 0.80 10.79 23.11
CA ASN A 61 1.75 11.79 22.59
C ASN A 61 3.12 11.69 23.29
N ASN A 62 3.64 10.46 23.39
CA ASN A 62 4.90 10.08 24.04
C ASN A 62 4.98 10.34 25.55
N ARG A 63 3.85 10.61 26.23
CA ARG A 63 3.80 10.79 27.68
C ARG A 63 3.06 9.62 28.32
N ARG A 64 3.69 8.96 29.29
CA ARG A 64 3.10 7.83 30.00
C ARG A 64 1.89 8.30 30.81
N ILE A 65 0.76 7.64 30.65
CA ILE A 65 -0.42 7.91 31.48
C ILE A 65 -0.32 7.15 32.80
N LYS A 66 -0.87 7.73 33.86
CA LYS A 66 -0.97 7.10 35.20
C LYS A 66 -2.40 7.02 35.71
N THR A 67 -3.32 7.67 35.01
CA THR A 67 -4.74 7.76 35.33
C THR A 67 -5.52 7.70 34.03
N VAL A 68 -6.82 7.41 34.12
CA VAL A 68 -7.75 7.53 32.99
C VAL A 68 -7.59 8.90 32.34
N SER A 69 -7.36 8.91 31.02
CA SER A 69 -7.05 10.13 30.27
C SER A 69 -7.94 10.22 29.04
N LYS A 70 -8.50 11.41 28.79
CA LYS A 70 -9.27 11.69 27.56
C LYS A 70 -8.33 11.69 26.36
N VAL A 71 -8.73 11.04 25.27
CA VAL A 71 -7.95 10.92 24.02
C VAL A 71 -8.77 11.38 22.82
N HIS A 72 -8.07 11.92 21.82
CA HIS A 72 -8.63 12.34 20.54
C HIS A 72 -8.12 11.43 19.41
N LEU A 73 -8.83 11.37 18.28
CA LEU A 73 -8.46 10.53 17.14
C LEU A 73 -7.10 10.88 16.52
N GLU A 74 -6.62 12.10 16.74
CA GLU A 74 -5.32 12.59 16.24
C GLU A 74 -4.15 12.32 17.22
N ASP A 75 -4.44 11.80 18.42
CA ASP A 75 -3.40 11.51 19.39
C ASP A 75 -2.60 10.27 18.99
N ASN A 76 -1.28 10.33 19.17
CA ASN A 76 -0.43 9.15 19.04
C ASN A 76 -0.48 8.34 20.34
N ILE A 77 -1.08 7.15 20.29
CA ILE A 77 -1.19 6.26 21.44
C ILE A 77 -0.17 5.13 21.29
N LEU A 78 0.55 4.82 22.37
CA LEU A 78 1.44 3.67 22.43
C LEU A 78 1.03 2.70 23.54
N PHE A 79 1.02 1.41 23.25
CA PHE A 79 0.94 0.33 24.22
C PHE A 79 2.32 -0.34 24.33
N GLY A 80 3.03 -0.10 25.42
CA GLY A 80 4.49 -0.27 25.45
C GLY A 80 5.14 0.60 24.38
N SER A 81 5.86 -0.02 23.44
CA SER A 81 6.47 0.65 22.29
C SER A 81 5.62 0.62 21.01
N ILE A 82 4.42 0.02 21.03
CA ILE A 82 3.61 -0.19 19.83
C ILE A 82 2.63 0.95 19.63
N SER A 83 2.70 1.60 18.47
CA SER A 83 1.75 2.65 18.10
C SER A 83 0.39 2.04 17.73
N PHE A 84 -0.66 2.62 18.31
CA PHE A 84 -2.03 2.25 18.11
C PHE A 84 -2.72 3.24 17.16
N ASN A 85 -3.32 2.73 16.10
CA ASN A 85 -4.09 3.55 15.16
C ASN A 85 -5.50 3.78 15.71
N MET A 86 -5.78 5.01 16.14
CA MET A 86 -7.08 5.40 16.71
C MET A 86 -8.27 5.18 15.78
N LYS A 87 -8.07 5.09 14.46
CA LYS A 87 -9.13 4.77 13.50
C LYS A 87 -9.69 3.36 13.66
N ILE A 88 -8.96 2.46 14.33
CA ILE A 88 -9.48 1.14 14.67
C ILE A 88 -10.76 1.27 15.49
N LEU A 89 -10.94 2.34 16.28
CA LEU A 89 -12.14 2.56 17.09
C LEU A 89 -13.35 3.08 16.29
N GLU A 90 -13.20 3.44 15.01
CA GLU A 90 -14.28 3.99 14.19
C GLU A 90 -15.57 3.14 14.14
N PRO A 91 -15.53 1.79 14.04
CA PRO A 91 -16.73 0.96 14.07
C PRO A 91 -17.54 1.14 15.36
N TRP A 92 -16.88 1.30 16.51
CA TRP A 92 -17.50 1.50 17.82
C TRP A 92 -18.00 2.93 18.03
N LEU A 93 -17.39 3.91 17.36
CA LEU A 93 -17.86 5.30 17.36
C LEU A 93 -19.10 5.48 16.47
N ASN A 94 -19.10 4.83 15.30
CA ASN A 94 -20.15 4.94 14.30
C ASN A 94 -21.40 4.10 14.65
N SER A 95 -21.26 3.03 15.42
CA SER A 95 -22.40 2.27 15.95
C SER A 95 -23.28 3.11 16.88
N LYS A 96 -22.73 4.17 17.49
CA LYS A 96 -23.46 5.05 18.42
C LYS A 96 -24.23 6.15 17.69
N SER A 97 -23.64 6.75 16.65
CA SER A 97 -24.33 7.76 15.81
C SER A 97 -25.54 7.19 15.07
N ALA A 98 -25.52 5.90 14.72
CA ALA A 98 -26.65 5.20 14.11
C ALA A 98 -27.74 4.78 15.13
N TYR A 99 -27.34 4.44 16.36
CA TYR A 99 -28.27 4.07 17.43
C TYR A 99 -29.07 5.27 17.98
N GLU A 100 -28.51 6.48 17.92
CA GLU A 100 -29.20 7.72 18.29
C GLU A 100 -30.11 8.26 17.18
N SER A 101 -29.80 8.02 15.89
CA SER A 101 -30.69 8.37 14.78
C SER A 101 -31.96 7.50 14.74
N ASP A 102 -31.86 6.24 15.15
CA ASP A 102 -32.98 5.29 15.14
C ASP A 102 -33.93 5.44 16.35
N LYS A 103 -33.49 6.07 17.44
CA LYS A 103 -34.38 6.44 18.57
C LYS A 103 -35.15 7.74 18.36
N ALA A 104 -34.78 8.55 17.36
CA ALA A 104 -35.42 9.84 17.07
C ALA A 104 -36.68 9.74 16.18
N ASN A 105 -37.07 8.54 15.71
CA ASN A 105 -38.27 8.38 14.89
C ASN A 105 -39.06 7.10 15.21
N PRO A 106 -40.10 7.16 16.08
CA PRO A 106 -40.86 5.99 16.48
C PRO A 106 -42.09 5.68 15.60
N TYR A 107 -42.23 6.20 14.37
CA TYR A 107 -43.34 5.83 13.49
C TYR A 107 -42.95 5.78 11.99
N SER A 108 -42.86 4.58 11.43
CA SER A 108 -43.26 4.33 10.04
C SER A 108 -43.61 2.85 9.80
N SER A 109 -44.82 2.47 10.20
CA SER A 109 -45.55 1.37 9.56
C SER A 109 -46.68 1.96 8.71
N ASP A 110 -46.75 1.49 7.47
CA ASP A 110 -47.89 1.50 6.54
C ASP A 110 -48.39 2.78 5.82
N SER A 111 -48.26 2.68 4.49
CA SER A 111 -49.30 2.91 3.47
C SER A 111 -49.69 4.33 2.97
N GLN A 112 -49.67 4.41 1.62
CA GLN A 112 -50.64 5.05 0.70
C GLN A 112 -50.74 6.58 0.50
N TYR A 113 -50.65 6.94 -0.79
CA TYR A 113 -51.35 8.00 -1.56
C TYR A 113 -51.06 9.51 -1.37
N SER A 114 -50.61 10.10 -2.51
CA SER A 114 -51.04 11.35 -3.18
C SER A 114 -50.76 12.77 -2.64
N VAL A 115 -50.08 13.52 -3.53
CA VAL A 115 -50.33 14.90 -4.04
C VAL A 115 -50.05 16.13 -3.11
N GLN A 116 -49.29 17.07 -3.70
CA GLN A 116 -48.88 18.45 -3.30
C GLN A 116 -50.03 19.46 -3.08
N PRO A 117 -49.83 20.80 -2.89
CA PRO A 117 -48.81 21.67 -2.21
C PRO A 117 -49.49 22.76 -1.30
N TYR A 118 -48.81 23.90 -1.05
CA TYR A 118 -49.22 25.22 -0.46
C TYR A 118 -48.63 25.50 0.94
N MET A 119 -47.64 26.39 1.11
CA MET A 119 -47.62 27.88 1.10
C MET A 119 -48.20 28.56 2.36
N ASN A 120 -47.27 29.23 3.07
CA ASN A 120 -47.33 30.57 3.66
C ASN A 120 -47.83 30.87 5.09
N SER A 121 -47.01 31.78 5.67
CA SER A 121 -47.30 32.82 6.68
C SER A 121 -47.43 32.32 8.12
N SER A 122 -47.01 33.01 9.18
CA SER A 122 -46.54 34.37 9.48
C SER A 122 -45.94 34.27 10.91
N GLY A 123 -44.89 34.97 11.34
CA GLY A 123 -44.82 36.41 11.58
C GLY A 123 -44.70 36.69 13.10
N TYR A 124 -43.84 37.65 13.47
CA TYR A 124 -43.58 38.29 14.78
C TYR A 124 -42.29 37.93 15.57
N ASP A 125 -41.24 38.74 15.30
CA ASP A 125 -40.60 39.78 16.16
C ASP A 125 -40.31 39.44 17.64
N ALA A 126 -39.21 39.83 18.31
CA ALA A 126 -37.94 40.54 18.11
C ALA A 126 -37.08 40.19 19.38
N GLU A 127 -35.74 40.21 19.47
CA GLU A 127 -34.83 41.36 19.52
C GLU A 127 -33.37 40.83 19.64
N THR A 128 -32.50 41.42 18.80
CA THR A 128 -31.07 41.78 18.95
C THR A 128 -30.09 41.00 19.86
N ASN A 129 -29.00 40.48 19.24
CA ASN A 129 -27.66 41.05 19.38
C ASN A 129 -26.62 40.44 18.40
N GLU A 130 -25.74 41.32 17.91
CA GLU A 130 -24.78 41.18 16.82
C GLU A 130 -23.73 40.06 16.99
N THR A 131 -23.41 39.34 15.90
CA THR A 131 -22.01 38.97 15.58
C THR A 131 -21.83 38.65 14.08
N GLN A 132 -20.83 39.31 13.50
CA GLN A 132 -20.33 39.30 12.12
C GLN A 132 -20.60 38.06 11.23
N GLU A 133 -21.30 38.28 10.11
CA GLU A 133 -21.43 37.34 9.00
C GLU A 133 -20.10 37.20 8.19
N LYS A 134 -19.65 35.95 8.03
CA LYS A 134 -18.78 35.55 6.91
C LYS A 134 -19.63 35.45 5.64
N LYS A 135 -19.34 36.30 4.65
CA LYS A 135 -19.85 36.19 3.27
C LYS A 135 -19.60 34.79 2.70
N PHE A 136 -20.67 34.05 2.46
CA PHE A 136 -20.66 32.83 1.64
C PHE A 136 -20.70 33.20 0.15
N ASN A 137 -19.76 32.68 -0.64
CA ASN A 137 -19.63 32.95 -2.06
C ASN A 137 -20.65 32.15 -2.90
N LEU A 138 -21.40 32.84 -3.78
CA LEU A 138 -22.40 32.29 -4.70
C LEU A 138 -21.85 31.33 -5.78
N SER A 139 -20.54 31.05 -5.82
CA SER A 139 -19.93 30.10 -6.77
C SER A 139 -20.02 28.63 -6.30
N GLN A 140 -20.19 28.38 -5.00
CA GLN A 140 -20.24 27.03 -4.42
C GLN A 140 -21.59 26.33 -4.66
N LEU A 141 -22.69 27.08 -4.77
CA LEU A 141 -24.03 26.52 -4.93
C LEU A 141 -24.30 25.96 -6.34
N ASN A 142 -23.63 26.51 -7.36
CA ASN A 142 -23.72 25.99 -8.73
C ASN A 142 -22.87 24.73 -8.95
N PHE A 143 -21.73 24.60 -8.24
CA PHE A 143 -20.89 23.41 -8.34
C PHE A 143 -21.57 22.18 -7.73
N PHE A 144 -22.28 22.36 -6.61
CA PHE A 144 -23.02 21.28 -5.96
C PHE A 144 -24.19 20.78 -6.81
N LYS A 145 -24.89 21.68 -7.52
CA LYS A 145 -25.97 21.31 -8.44
C LYS A 145 -25.47 20.57 -9.69
N ILE A 146 -24.32 20.98 -10.23
CA ILE A 146 -23.70 20.31 -11.40
C ILE A 146 -23.18 18.91 -11.01
N PHE A 147 -22.60 18.76 -9.82
CA PHE A 147 -22.05 17.48 -9.35
C PHE A 147 -23.14 16.44 -9.06
N VAL A 148 -24.28 16.85 -8.49
CA VAL A 148 -25.41 15.94 -8.26
C VAL A 148 -26.04 15.52 -9.60
N PHE A 149 -26.13 16.42 -10.58
CA PHE A 149 -26.72 16.12 -11.89
C PHE A 149 -25.87 15.15 -12.72
N THR A 150 -24.54 15.24 -12.67
CA THR A 150 -23.64 14.29 -13.35
C THR A 150 -23.66 12.90 -12.71
N MET A 151 -23.84 12.81 -11.39
CA MET A 151 -23.95 11.53 -10.69
C MET A 151 -25.20 10.74 -11.11
N PHE A 152 -26.34 11.41 -11.27
CA PHE A 152 -27.58 10.78 -11.74
C PHE A 152 -27.51 10.35 -13.21
N ILE A 153 -26.77 11.08 -14.05
CA ILE A 153 -26.53 10.68 -15.45
C ILE A 153 -25.64 9.43 -15.52
N VAL A 154 -24.59 9.33 -14.69
CA VAL A 154 -23.71 8.15 -14.65
C VAL A 154 -24.44 6.91 -14.11
N ILE A 155 -25.30 7.08 -13.11
CA ILE A 155 -26.16 5.99 -12.60
C ILE A 155 -27.20 5.58 -13.65
N GLY A 156 -27.83 6.54 -14.33
CA GLY A 156 -28.80 6.28 -15.40
C GLY A 156 -28.18 5.55 -16.60
N ILE A 157 -26.99 5.95 -17.04
CA ILE A 157 -26.24 5.29 -18.13
C ILE A 157 -25.79 3.89 -17.71
N SER A 158 -25.37 3.70 -16.46
CA SER A 158 -25.01 2.38 -15.92
C SER A 158 -26.22 1.44 -15.80
N TYR A 159 -27.40 1.98 -15.50
CA TYR A 159 -28.65 1.23 -15.45
C TYR A 159 -29.15 0.82 -16.85
N LEU A 160 -29.01 1.72 -17.84
CA LEU A 160 -29.32 1.45 -19.24
C LEU A 160 -28.38 0.39 -19.85
N TYR A 161 -27.07 0.44 -19.55
CA TYR A 161 -26.10 -0.57 -20.01
C TYR A 161 -26.38 -1.98 -19.45
N LYS A 162 -26.86 -2.06 -18.20
CA LYS A 162 -27.17 -3.34 -17.54
C LYS A 162 -28.45 -3.98 -18.10
N HIS A 163 -29.40 -3.16 -18.55
CA HIS A 163 -30.66 -3.63 -19.13
C HIS A 163 -30.53 -4.08 -20.60
N ASP A 164 -29.61 -3.47 -21.37
CA ASP A 164 -29.36 -3.89 -22.76
C ASP A 164 -28.52 -5.17 -22.88
N ILE A 165 -27.56 -5.41 -21.97
CA ILE A 165 -26.75 -6.65 -21.95
C ILE A 165 -27.61 -7.88 -21.61
N ALA A 166 -28.64 -7.73 -20.76
CA ALA A 166 -29.59 -8.80 -20.45
C ALA A 166 -30.43 -9.20 -21.67
N ASN A 167 -30.86 -8.22 -22.49
CA ASN A 167 -31.60 -8.46 -23.72
C ASN A 167 -30.74 -9.06 -24.84
N ILE A 168 -29.48 -8.66 -24.98
CA ILE A 168 -28.54 -9.23 -25.97
C ILE A 168 -28.22 -10.70 -25.65
N ASN A 169 -28.04 -11.06 -24.38
CA ASN A 169 -27.81 -12.45 -23.96
C ASN A 169 -29.04 -13.35 -24.11
N SER A 170 -30.25 -12.79 -23.98
CA SER A 170 -31.52 -13.47 -24.28
C SER A 170 -31.70 -13.71 -25.80
N LEU A 171 -31.36 -12.71 -26.62
CA LEU A 171 -31.43 -12.80 -28.08
C LEU A 171 -30.39 -13.77 -28.65
N ALA A 172 -29.17 -13.79 -28.10
CA ALA A 172 -28.12 -14.73 -28.47
C ALA A 172 -28.46 -16.19 -28.13
N LYS A 173 -29.09 -16.44 -26.97
CA LYS A 173 -29.59 -17.79 -26.60
C LYS A 173 -30.71 -18.27 -27.52
N ASN A 174 -31.61 -17.38 -27.95
CA ASN A 174 -32.67 -17.73 -28.91
C ASN A 174 -32.13 -18.00 -30.33
N LEU A 175 -31.10 -17.27 -30.78
CA LEU A 175 -30.45 -17.48 -32.09
C LEU A 175 -29.63 -18.79 -32.12
N ILE A 176 -28.96 -19.16 -31.02
CA ILE A 176 -28.21 -20.42 -30.91
C ILE A 176 -29.15 -21.64 -30.85
N SER A 177 -30.35 -21.50 -30.25
CA SER A 177 -31.36 -22.57 -30.25
C SER A 177 -32.03 -22.80 -31.61
N LYS A 178 -32.14 -21.75 -32.45
CA LYS A 178 -32.69 -21.86 -33.82
C LYS A 178 -31.66 -22.38 -34.84
N GLY A 179 -30.36 -22.12 -34.65
CA GLY A 179 -29.29 -22.61 -35.54
C GLY A 179 -29.01 -24.11 -35.45
N ASN A 180 -29.30 -24.74 -34.31
CA ASN A 180 -29.03 -26.17 -34.10
C ASN A 180 -30.12 -27.11 -34.67
N ASN A 181 -31.26 -26.58 -35.12
CA ASN A 181 -32.34 -27.38 -35.71
C ASN A 181 -32.26 -27.54 -37.24
N ASP A 182 -31.28 -26.91 -37.91
CA ASP A 182 -31.21 -26.89 -39.39
C ASP A 182 -29.99 -27.62 -39.99
N LEU A 183 -29.12 -28.23 -39.17
CA LEU A 183 -27.93 -28.96 -39.66
C LEU A 183 -28.03 -30.50 -39.65
N SER A 184 -29.19 -31.09 -39.33
CA SER A 184 -29.37 -32.55 -39.31
C SER A 184 -29.98 -33.17 -40.57
N LYS A 185 -30.02 -32.47 -41.72
CA LYS A 185 -30.50 -33.04 -43.00
C LYS A 185 -29.62 -32.65 -44.19
N LYS A 186 -28.57 -33.43 -44.46
CA LYS A 186 -28.17 -33.99 -45.79
C LYS A 186 -26.76 -34.61 -45.71
N LEU A 187 -26.71 -35.93 -45.83
CA LEU A 187 -25.53 -36.79 -46.10
C LEU A 187 -25.07 -36.63 -47.59
N PRO A 188 -23.92 -37.20 -48.07
CA PRO A 188 -23.29 -38.44 -47.62
C PRO A 188 -21.74 -38.53 -47.57
N GLN A 189 -21.32 -39.69 -47.03
CA GLN A 189 -19.97 -40.24 -46.85
C GLN A 189 -19.29 -40.70 -48.16
N SER A 190 -17.95 -40.65 -48.21
CA SER A 190 -17.07 -41.73 -48.70
C SER A 190 -15.61 -41.47 -48.24
N GLN A 191 -15.07 -42.31 -47.36
CA GLN A 191 -14.10 -43.40 -47.59
C GLN A 191 -12.63 -42.99 -47.79
N ASN A 192 -11.82 -43.43 -46.81
CA ASN A 192 -10.49 -44.06 -46.90
C ASN A 192 -9.47 -43.57 -47.95
N GLN A 193 -8.29 -43.14 -47.49
CA GLN A 193 -7.07 -43.98 -47.54
C GLN A 193 -5.85 -43.29 -46.90
N LYS A 194 -5.04 -44.12 -46.24
CA LYS A 194 -3.64 -43.90 -45.84
C LYS A 194 -2.80 -43.42 -47.01
N ASN A 195 -1.76 -42.63 -46.73
CA ASN A 195 -0.37 -42.99 -47.05
C ASN A 195 0.62 -42.01 -46.40
N ASP A 196 1.57 -42.59 -45.68
CA ASP A 196 2.90 -42.02 -45.40
C ASP A 196 3.62 -41.68 -46.71
N ILE A 197 4.51 -40.68 -46.70
CA ILE A 197 5.86 -40.77 -47.27
C ILE A 197 6.73 -39.57 -46.83
N HIS A 198 7.94 -39.96 -46.46
CA HIS A 198 9.17 -39.24 -46.16
C HIS A 198 9.61 -38.08 -47.08
N SER A 199 10.18 -37.06 -46.40
CA SER A 199 11.54 -36.50 -46.59
C SER A 199 11.88 -35.50 -47.70
N LYS A 200 12.87 -34.65 -47.31
CA LYS A 200 13.82 -33.80 -48.06
C LYS A 200 13.34 -32.38 -48.38
N GLN A 201 13.86 -31.37 -47.65
CA GLN A 201 15.10 -30.62 -47.93
C GLN A 201 15.20 -30.09 -49.37
N SER A 202 15.05 -28.78 -49.55
CA SER A 202 16.19 -27.84 -49.73
C SER A 202 15.77 -26.48 -50.33
N ASN A 203 16.31 -25.44 -49.69
CA ASN A 203 16.87 -24.19 -50.21
C ASN A 203 16.07 -23.17 -51.06
N ASN A 204 16.04 -21.96 -50.47
CA ASN A 204 16.36 -20.64 -51.03
C ASN A 204 15.56 -20.11 -52.22
N ILE A 205 14.73 -19.09 -51.95
CA ILE A 205 14.69 -17.85 -52.75
C ILE A 205 14.60 -16.65 -51.81
N VAL A 206 15.58 -15.76 -51.92
CA VAL A 206 15.61 -14.40 -51.37
C VAL A 206 14.65 -13.54 -52.20
N ASN A 207 13.76 -12.78 -51.56
CA ASN A 207 13.26 -11.53 -52.13
C ASN A 207 12.90 -10.53 -51.04
N HIS A 208 13.48 -9.34 -51.19
CA HIS A 208 13.26 -8.14 -50.39
C HIS A 208 11.86 -7.58 -50.62
N SER A 209 11.08 -7.40 -49.55
CA SER A 209 10.10 -6.30 -49.43
C SER A 209 9.81 -6.07 -47.95
N LYS A 210 10.20 -4.90 -47.41
CA LYS A 210 9.64 -4.40 -46.14
C LYS A 210 8.17 -4.04 -46.37
N PRO A 211 7.31 -4.27 -45.38
CA PRO A 211 6.65 -3.10 -44.78
C PRO A 211 6.58 -3.16 -43.25
N GLU A 212 6.87 -2.00 -42.65
CA GLU A 212 6.29 -1.42 -41.43
C GLU A 212 5.74 -2.38 -40.35
N GLU A 213 6.55 -2.63 -39.32
CA GLU A 213 6.10 -3.23 -38.06
C GLU A 213 5.22 -2.25 -37.28
N ASN A 214 3.90 -2.45 -37.38
CA ASN A 214 2.98 -2.10 -36.31
C ASN A 214 3.29 -2.98 -35.10
N ASN A 215 4.10 -2.46 -34.18
CA ASN A 215 4.43 -3.05 -32.89
C ASN A 215 3.18 -3.08 -31.98
N THR A 216 2.30 -4.05 -32.19
CA THR A 216 1.46 -4.57 -31.11
C THR A 216 2.33 -5.52 -30.29
N LYS A 217 3.06 -4.96 -29.33
CA LYS A 217 3.65 -5.77 -28.24
C LYS A 217 2.49 -6.40 -27.49
N THR A 218 2.12 -7.62 -27.88
CA THR A 218 1.45 -8.56 -27.00
C THR A 218 2.39 -8.73 -25.81
N GLU A 219 1.98 -8.28 -24.63
CA GLU A 219 2.68 -8.61 -23.39
C GLU A 219 2.87 -10.12 -23.37
N LYS A 220 4.11 -10.59 -23.51
CA LYS A 220 4.44 -11.98 -23.21
C LYS A 220 4.15 -12.15 -21.72
N GLU A 221 3.00 -12.75 -21.43
CA GLU A 221 2.62 -13.11 -20.07
C GLU A 221 3.78 -13.91 -19.47
N LYS A 222 4.35 -13.38 -18.39
CA LYS A 222 5.53 -13.96 -17.74
C LYS A 222 5.11 -15.33 -17.20
N SER A 223 5.47 -16.40 -17.88
CA SER A 223 5.11 -17.75 -17.46
C SER A 223 5.95 -18.13 -16.23
N TYR A 224 5.31 -18.23 -15.06
CA TYR A 224 5.98 -18.69 -13.83
C TYR A 224 6.26 -20.20 -13.90
N GLU A 225 7.30 -20.63 -13.19
CA GLU A 225 7.66 -22.05 -13.11
C GLU A 225 6.60 -22.85 -12.33
N LEU A 226 6.35 -24.08 -12.76
CA LEU A 226 5.40 -24.97 -12.11
C LEU A 226 5.99 -25.53 -10.81
N LEU A 227 5.21 -25.50 -9.74
CA LEU A 227 5.56 -26.06 -8.44
C LEU A 227 5.92 -27.55 -8.50
N GLU A 228 5.29 -28.30 -9.42
CA GLU A 228 5.53 -29.73 -9.61
C GLU A 228 6.98 -30.01 -10.06
N ASN A 229 7.55 -29.12 -10.90
CA ASN A 229 8.95 -29.23 -11.36
C ASN A 229 9.95 -29.10 -10.20
N LYS A 230 9.58 -28.35 -9.16
CA LYS A 230 10.37 -28.14 -7.94
C LYS A 230 10.03 -29.17 -6.85
N LYS A 231 9.26 -30.21 -7.16
CA LYS A 231 8.82 -31.24 -6.20
C LYS A 231 8.13 -30.65 -4.97
N GLY A 232 7.40 -29.54 -5.16
CA GLY A 232 6.70 -28.84 -4.09
C GLY A 232 7.58 -27.95 -3.21
N LEU A 233 8.86 -27.73 -3.53
CA LEU A 233 9.74 -26.82 -2.79
C LEU A 233 9.68 -25.41 -3.38
N ILE A 234 9.47 -24.40 -2.56
CA ILE A 234 9.59 -22.98 -2.93
C ILE A 234 10.78 -22.36 -2.20
N GLN A 235 11.61 -21.61 -2.93
CA GLN A 235 12.65 -20.79 -2.33
C GLN A 235 12.11 -19.40 -1.98
N CYS A 236 12.76 -18.75 -1.02
CA CYS A 236 12.43 -17.36 -0.72
C CYS A 236 12.71 -16.46 -1.96
N GLY A 237 11.85 -15.49 -2.21
CA GLY A 237 11.85 -14.64 -3.40
C GLY A 237 11.27 -15.29 -4.66
N GLU A 238 10.91 -16.59 -4.65
CA GLU A 238 10.32 -17.24 -5.82
C GLU A 238 8.82 -17.01 -5.93
N THR A 239 8.35 -16.98 -7.18
CA THR A 239 6.95 -17.11 -7.56
C THR A 239 6.77 -18.38 -8.38
N LEU A 240 5.85 -19.24 -7.96
CA LEU A 240 5.54 -20.52 -8.63
C LEU A 240 4.04 -20.62 -8.92
N VAL A 241 3.68 -21.50 -9.87
CA VAL A 241 2.28 -21.89 -10.12
C VAL A 241 2.00 -23.25 -9.50
N GLY A 242 0.98 -23.31 -8.65
CA GLY A 242 0.38 -24.56 -8.16
C GLY A 242 -0.95 -24.85 -8.85
N GLN A 243 -1.39 -26.11 -8.76
CA GLN A 243 -2.67 -26.56 -9.29
C GLN A 243 -3.37 -27.46 -8.27
N ILE A 244 -4.66 -27.22 -8.07
CA ILE A 244 -5.58 -28.14 -7.40
C ILE A 244 -6.30 -28.90 -8.52
N LYS A 245 -5.93 -30.16 -8.73
CA LYS A 245 -6.41 -30.98 -9.86
C LYS A 245 -7.86 -31.43 -9.64
N ASN A 246 -8.19 -31.91 -8.44
CA ASN A 246 -9.55 -32.22 -8.02
C ASN A 246 -9.98 -31.28 -6.88
N ALA A 247 -11.28 -30.98 -6.80
CA ALA A 247 -11.87 -30.04 -5.85
C ALA A 247 -11.47 -30.26 -4.37
N SER A 248 -11.31 -31.51 -3.97
CA SER A 248 -10.92 -31.91 -2.61
C SER A 248 -9.42 -31.96 -2.37
N ASP A 249 -8.61 -31.76 -3.41
CA ASP A 249 -7.16 -31.88 -3.30
C ASP A 249 -6.58 -30.75 -2.44
N VAL A 250 -5.53 -31.11 -1.69
CA VAL A 250 -4.73 -30.15 -0.94
C VAL A 250 -3.33 -30.17 -1.53
N GLN A 251 -2.93 -29.05 -2.11
CA GLN A 251 -1.56 -28.87 -2.59
C GLN A 251 -0.66 -28.54 -1.39
N VAL A 252 0.43 -29.29 -1.24
CA VAL A 252 1.43 -29.04 -0.19
C VAL A 252 2.67 -28.45 -0.83
N ILE A 253 3.04 -27.25 -0.37
CA ILE A 253 4.29 -26.56 -0.69
C ILE A 253 5.19 -26.62 0.54
N LYS A 254 6.50 -26.61 0.34
CA LYS A 254 7.53 -26.74 1.37
C LYS A 254 8.53 -25.61 1.24
N PHE A 255 9.04 -25.12 2.37
CA PHE A 255 10.17 -24.21 2.40
C PHE A 255 10.99 -24.42 3.68
N HIS A 256 12.28 -24.08 3.65
CA HIS A 256 13.14 -24.13 4.82
C HIS A 256 13.28 -22.73 5.42
N ALA A 257 13.32 -22.65 6.75
CA ALA A 257 13.58 -21.40 7.47
C ALA A 257 14.21 -21.67 8.84
N GLN A 258 14.74 -20.61 9.45
CA GLN A 258 15.25 -20.62 10.82
C GLN A 258 14.28 -19.94 11.79
N ALA A 259 14.36 -20.34 13.06
CA ALA A 259 13.61 -19.73 14.14
C ALA A 259 13.89 -18.21 14.24
N GLY A 260 12.84 -17.42 14.36
CA GLY A 260 12.90 -15.95 14.44
C GLY A 260 12.88 -15.24 13.09
N GLU A 261 13.04 -15.94 11.97
CA GLU A 261 12.86 -15.34 10.64
C GLU A 261 11.40 -15.01 10.38
N ILE A 262 11.14 -13.98 9.58
CA ILE A 262 9.80 -13.61 9.16
C ILE A 262 9.65 -13.93 7.67
N ALA A 263 8.55 -14.58 7.33
CA ALA A 263 8.18 -14.86 5.95
C ALA A 263 6.85 -14.18 5.62
N ALA A 264 6.74 -13.71 4.38
CA ALA A 264 5.49 -13.32 3.79
C ALA A 264 5.05 -14.33 2.73
N VAL A 265 3.81 -14.82 2.83
CA VAL A 265 3.23 -15.75 1.86
C VAL A 265 2.06 -15.08 1.18
N ALA A 266 2.08 -15.05 -0.15
CA ALA A 266 0.97 -14.59 -0.97
C ALA A 266 0.48 -15.73 -1.88
N VAL A 267 -0.83 -15.95 -1.90
CA VAL A 267 -1.49 -16.91 -2.79
C VAL A 267 -2.63 -16.22 -3.52
N TYR A 268 -2.74 -16.46 -4.83
CA TYR A 268 -3.74 -15.81 -5.67
C TYR A 268 -4.27 -16.75 -6.77
N PRO A 269 -5.59 -16.84 -6.99
CA PRO A 269 -6.14 -17.61 -8.10
C PRO A 269 -5.72 -17.00 -9.45
N MET A 270 -5.22 -17.81 -10.38
CA MET A 270 -4.80 -17.31 -11.70
C MET A 270 -5.99 -17.05 -12.63
N ASP A 271 -7.08 -17.79 -12.45
CA ASP A 271 -8.35 -17.56 -13.13
C ASP A 271 -9.33 -16.94 -12.15
N VAL A 272 -9.63 -15.65 -12.29
CA VAL A 272 -10.53 -14.91 -11.37
C VAL A 272 -12.02 -15.06 -11.72
N SER A 273 -12.34 -15.74 -12.83
CA SER A 273 -13.71 -15.95 -13.31
C SER A 273 -14.39 -17.17 -12.69
N ASN A 274 -13.66 -17.95 -11.88
CA ASN A 274 -14.13 -19.21 -11.32
C ASN A 274 -14.52 -19.06 -9.84
N GLN A 275 -15.31 -20.03 -9.37
CA GLN A 275 -15.70 -20.17 -7.96
C GLN A 275 -14.55 -20.68 -7.08
N PHE A 276 -13.33 -20.76 -7.63
CA PHE A 276 -12.14 -21.30 -6.97
C PHE A 276 -11.46 -20.21 -6.13
N HIS A 277 -11.39 -20.46 -4.83
CA HIS A 277 -10.87 -19.52 -3.85
C HIS A 277 -9.77 -20.20 -3.04
N PRO A 278 -8.50 -20.15 -3.49
CA PRO A 278 -7.41 -20.84 -2.82
C PRO A 278 -7.11 -20.20 -1.46
N CYS A 279 -7.38 -20.93 -0.38
CA CYS A 279 -6.96 -20.60 0.98
C CYS A 279 -5.71 -21.39 1.32
N TRP A 280 -4.94 -20.86 2.25
CA TRP A 280 -3.67 -21.45 2.63
C TRP A 280 -3.44 -21.40 4.13
N GLN A 281 -2.60 -22.31 4.60
CA GLN A 281 -2.13 -22.35 5.98
C GLN A 281 -0.64 -22.66 6.02
N VAL A 282 0.07 -21.98 6.92
CA VAL A 282 1.49 -22.25 7.20
C VAL A 282 1.55 -23.16 8.42
N ILE A 283 2.26 -24.27 8.28
CA ILE A 283 2.43 -25.29 9.30
C ILE A 283 3.91 -25.40 9.62
N SER A 284 4.24 -25.29 10.91
CA SER A 284 5.61 -25.35 11.39
C SER A 284 6.18 -26.79 11.34
N PRO A 285 7.51 -26.94 11.42
CA PRO A 285 8.17 -28.23 11.62
C PRO A 285 7.58 -29.04 12.80
N ALA A 286 7.20 -28.37 13.89
CA ALA A 286 6.52 -28.96 15.04
C ALA A 286 5.03 -29.32 14.78
N ARG A 287 4.55 -29.13 13.55
CA ARG A 287 3.17 -29.36 13.09
C ARG A 287 2.12 -28.41 13.68
N ASN A 288 2.55 -27.29 14.24
CA ASN A 288 1.64 -26.24 14.68
C ASN A 288 1.12 -25.46 13.45
N ILE A 289 -0.19 -25.22 13.40
CA ILE A 289 -0.77 -24.31 12.42
C ILE A 289 -0.45 -22.89 12.91
N LEU A 290 0.43 -22.19 12.20
CA LEU A 290 0.84 -20.83 12.57
C LEU A 290 -0.18 -19.80 12.10
N LYS A 291 -0.75 -20.03 10.91
CA LYS A 291 -1.79 -19.18 10.37
C LYS A 291 -2.65 -19.95 9.39
N VAL A 292 -3.89 -19.48 9.26
CA VAL A 292 -4.81 -19.81 8.19
C VAL A 292 -5.31 -18.53 7.55
N SER A 293 -5.40 -18.48 6.22
CA SER A 293 -5.87 -17.30 5.48
C SER A 293 -7.40 -17.08 5.54
N TYR A 294 -8.11 -17.71 6.49
CA TYR A 294 -9.55 -17.49 6.65
C TYR A 294 -9.80 -16.17 7.38
N ASP A 295 -9.96 -15.08 6.63
CA ASP A 295 -10.86 -14.01 7.06
C ASP A 295 -12.19 -14.19 6.31
N LYS A 296 -13.31 -13.78 6.93
CA LYS A 296 -14.71 -14.15 6.64
C LYS A 296 -15.17 -13.99 5.18
N TRP A 297 -14.37 -13.40 4.28
CA TRP A 297 -14.74 -13.16 2.88
C TRP A 297 -13.64 -13.31 1.81
N VAL A 298 -12.34 -13.43 2.17
CA VAL A 298 -11.25 -13.51 1.17
C VAL A 298 -10.15 -14.47 1.64
N CYS A 299 -9.90 -15.52 0.85
CA CYS A 299 -8.87 -16.54 1.14
C CYS A 299 -7.47 -16.19 0.62
N SER A 300 -7.37 -15.15 -0.19
CA SER A 300 -6.12 -14.57 -0.66
C SER A 300 -5.68 -13.45 0.28
N GLY A 301 -4.37 -13.31 0.46
CA GLY A 301 -3.83 -12.33 1.37
C GLY A 301 -2.32 -12.44 1.44
N ASN A 302 -1.71 -11.45 2.09
CA ASN A 302 -0.28 -11.39 2.30
C ASN A 302 -0.03 -10.88 3.70
N HIS A 303 0.51 -11.75 4.56
CA HIS A 303 0.83 -11.38 5.92
C HIS A 303 2.22 -11.86 6.29
N ASP A 304 2.79 -11.18 7.27
CA ASP A 304 4.07 -11.50 7.87
C ASP A 304 3.89 -12.49 9.01
N TYR A 305 4.77 -13.47 9.09
CA TYR A 305 4.76 -14.44 10.17
C TYR A 305 6.14 -14.68 10.71
N ILE A 306 6.29 -14.51 12.02
CA ILE A 306 7.46 -14.97 12.76
C ILE A 306 7.44 -16.50 12.75
N LEU A 307 8.50 -17.10 12.25
CA LEU A 307 8.69 -18.54 12.14
C LEU A 307 9.34 -19.04 13.43
N PRO A 308 8.63 -19.76 14.32
CA PRO A 308 9.13 -20.07 15.66
C PRO A 308 10.18 -21.19 15.68
N ASP A 309 10.16 -22.08 14.69
CA ASP A 309 11.00 -23.28 14.64
C ASP A 309 12.02 -23.17 13.49
N SER A 310 13.21 -23.74 13.66
CA SER A 310 14.10 -23.99 12.53
C SER A 310 13.71 -25.31 11.87
N GLY A 311 13.60 -25.34 10.53
CA GLY A 311 13.38 -26.59 9.79
C GLY A 311 12.50 -26.44 8.55
N LEU A 312 11.84 -27.54 8.19
CA LEU A 312 10.98 -27.65 7.01
C LEU A 312 9.52 -27.28 7.34
N TYR A 313 9.08 -26.14 6.82
CA TYR A 313 7.71 -25.66 6.89
C TYR A 313 6.87 -26.21 5.74
N HIS A 314 5.56 -26.27 5.96
CA HIS A 314 4.59 -26.67 4.95
C HIS A 314 3.54 -25.58 4.76
N ILE A 315 3.29 -25.18 3.52
CA ILE A 315 2.14 -24.35 3.13
C ILE A 315 1.12 -25.30 2.49
N LYS A 316 -0.03 -25.49 3.11
CA LYS A 316 -1.13 -26.24 2.50
C LYS A 316 -2.08 -25.28 1.81
N VAL A 317 -2.34 -25.48 0.54
CA VAL A 317 -3.30 -24.70 -0.26
C VAL A 317 -4.45 -25.60 -0.67
N LYS A 318 -5.68 -25.13 -0.47
CA LYS A 318 -6.92 -25.80 -0.86
C LYS A 318 -7.97 -24.77 -1.27
N ASP A 319 -8.96 -25.18 -2.06
CA ASP A 319 -10.15 -24.35 -2.26
C ASP A 319 -10.93 -24.16 -0.94
N ASN A 320 -11.56 -23.00 -0.75
CA ASN A 320 -12.21 -22.64 0.51
C ASN A 320 -13.28 -23.63 0.95
N LYS A 321 -14.11 -24.06 -0.01
CA LYS A 321 -15.20 -25.01 0.15
C LYS A 321 -14.77 -26.42 -0.27
N GLN A 322 -13.58 -26.57 -0.84
CA GLN A 322 -13.09 -27.81 -1.42
C GLN A 322 -14.05 -28.35 -2.50
N MET A 323 -14.63 -27.43 -3.29
CA MET A 323 -15.61 -27.73 -4.34
C MET A 323 -15.07 -27.45 -5.74
N TYR A 324 -13.93 -26.74 -5.84
CA TYR A 324 -13.41 -26.28 -7.11
C TYR A 324 -11.93 -26.62 -7.28
N SER A 325 -11.58 -27.03 -8.49
CA SER A 325 -10.21 -27.16 -8.98
C SER A 325 -9.76 -25.86 -9.63
N GLY A 326 -8.45 -25.61 -9.66
CA GLY A 326 -7.91 -24.41 -10.30
C GLY A 326 -6.42 -24.23 -10.14
N ASN A 327 -5.88 -23.29 -10.91
CA ASN A 327 -4.49 -22.86 -10.81
C ASN A 327 -4.36 -21.65 -9.89
N PHE A 328 -3.29 -21.61 -9.12
CA PHE A 328 -2.96 -20.49 -8.26
C PHE A 328 -1.48 -20.12 -8.38
N ALA A 329 -1.20 -18.82 -8.30
CA ALA A 329 0.15 -18.33 -8.07
C ALA A 329 0.43 -18.35 -6.57
N ILE A 330 1.66 -18.70 -6.20
CA ILE A 330 2.18 -18.58 -4.84
C ILE A 330 3.52 -17.85 -4.86
N ARG A 331 3.73 -16.97 -3.90
CA ARG A 331 4.99 -16.26 -3.70
C ARG A 331 5.40 -16.29 -2.23
N LEU A 332 6.66 -16.64 -2.00
CA LEU A 332 7.30 -16.58 -0.68
C LEU A 332 8.26 -15.39 -0.69
N GLU A 333 7.96 -14.35 0.08
CA GLU A 333 8.74 -13.11 0.12
C GLU A 333 9.63 -13.04 1.36
N PRO A 334 10.91 -12.64 1.21
CA PRO A 334 11.78 -12.39 2.35
C PRO A 334 11.46 -11.04 2.97
N VAL A 335 11.23 -11.00 4.28
CA VAL A 335 11.05 -9.74 5.00
C VAL A 335 12.16 -9.46 6.03
N ASN A 336 13.04 -10.43 6.26
CA ASN A 336 14.27 -10.30 7.04
C ASN A 336 15.49 -10.12 6.14
N ALA A 337 16.58 -9.62 6.72
CA ALA A 337 17.89 -9.55 6.08
C ALA A 337 18.50 -10.93 5.78
N THR A 338 18.06 -11.96 6.51
CA THR A 338 18.44 -13.35 6.32
C THR A 338 17.21 -14.23 6.11
N PHE A 339 17.37 -15.29 5.34
CA PHE A 339 16.37 -16.34 5.19
C PHE A 339 17.04 -17.71 5.11
N ASN A 340 16.54 -18.67 5.88
CA ASN A 340 17.15 -19.98 6.08
C ASN A 340 18.65 -19.93 6.44
N GLY A 341 19.06 -18.95 7.26
CA GLY A 341 20.46 -18.78 7.67
C GLY A 341 21.42 -18.28 6.61
N ALA A 342 20.91 -17.95 5.41
CA ALA A 342 21.64 -17.26 4.36
C ALA A 342 21.16 -15.82 4.24
N GLN A 343 21.92 -14.98 3.56
CA GLN A 343 21.45 -13.63 3.26
C GLN A 343 20.20 -13.70 2.37
N SER A 344 19.21 -12.86 2.69
CA SER A 344 17.95 -12.80 1.97
C SER A 344 18.16 -12.59 0.47
N PRO A 345 17.38 -13.27 -0.39
CA PRO A 345 17.43 -13.09 -1.83
C PRO A 345 16.79 -11.76 -2.30
N ALA A 346 16.29 -10.94 -1.37
CA ALA A 346 15.85 -9.57 -1.65
C ALA A 346 16.93 -8.82 -2.45
N GLN A 347 16.50 -8.13 -3.50
CA GLN A 347 17.40 -7.38 -4.37
C GLN A 347 18.08 -6.26 -3.58
N MET A 348 19.41 -6.13 -3.71
CA MET A 348 20.12 -4.99 -3.14
C MET A 348 19.67 -3.70 -3.87
N ILE A 349 19.22 -2.71 -3.11
CA ILE A 349 18.91 -1.38 -3.66
C ILE A 349 20.14 -0.48 -3.54
N GLU A 350 20.63 0.01 -4.68
CA GLU A 350 21.75 0.94 -4.72
C GLU A 350 21.27 2.36 -4.40
N CYS A 351 21.96 3.02 -3.48
CA CYS A 351 21.74 4.43 -3.14
C CYS A 351 21.74 5.29 -4.42
N GLY A 352 20.73 6.15 -4.58
CA GLY A 352 20.67 7.15 -5.65
C GLY A 352 20.42 6.57 -7.04
N LYS A 353 20.16 5.26 -7.15
CA LYS A 353 19.79 4.59 -8.39
C LYS A 353 18.29 4.28 -8.37
N THR A 354 17.65 4.46 -9.52
CA THR A 354 16.25 4.07 -9.70
C THR A 354 16.20 2.58 -10.01
N THR A 355 15.46 1.83 -9.19
CA THR A 355 15.25 0.40 -9.33
C THR A 355 13.84 0.15 -9.84
N PHE A 356 13.70 -0.79 -10.76
CA PHE A 356 12.41 -1.18 -11.34
C PHE A 356 11.92 -2.46 -10.68
N GLY A 357 10.63 -2.50 -10.34
CA GLY A 357 9.96 -3.64 -9.74
C GLY A 357 8.64 -3.94 -10.42
N ASN A 358 8.10 -5.13 -10.14
CA ASN A 358 6.84 -5.61 -10.70
C ASN A 358 6.15 -6.47 -9.65
N ILE A 359 4.96 -6.06 -9.24
CA ILE A 359 4.06 -6.90 -8.43
C ILE A 359 3.27 -7.77 -9.41
N PRO A 360 3.52 -9.10 -9.46
CA PRO A 360 3.06 -9.95 -10.55
C PRO A 360 1.57 -10.30 -10.50
N PHE A 361 0.98 -10.27 -9.32
CA PHE A 361 -0.42 -10.60 -9.06
C PHE A 361 -0.87 -9.98 -7.74
N ASN A 362 -2.18 -9.91 -7.51
CA ASN A 362 -2.73 -9.26 -6.33
C ASN A 362 -2.27 -9.96 -5.04
N ASN A 363 -2.11 -9.20 -3.97
CA ASN A 363 -1.46 -9.61 -2.73
C ASN A 363 0.04 -9.90 -2.83
N ALA A 364 0.67 -10.01 -4.00
CA ALA A 364 2.13 -10.15 -4.03
C ALA A 364 2.82 -8.88 -3.51
N SER A 365 4.02 -9.05 -2.97
CA SER A 365 4.92 -7.96 -2.62
C SER A 365 6.30 -8.25 -3.19
N ASP A 366 7.13 -7.22 -3.27
CA ASP A 366 8.56 -7.33 -3.55
C ASP A 366 9.35 -6.81 -2.36
N SER A 367 10.58 -7.30 -2.20
CA SER A 367 11.45 -6.92 -1.10
C SER A 367 12.84 -6.55 -1.61
N TYR A 368 13.37 -5.45 -1.08
CA TYR A 368 14.70 -4.90 -1.35
C TYR A 368 15.50 -4.79 -0.07
N ARG A 369 16.83 -4.76 -0.18
CA ARG A 369 17.71 -4.60 0.99
C ARG A 369 18.82 -3.58 0.78
N PHE A 370 19.23 -2.94 1.86
CA PHE A 370 20.41 -2.07 1.91
C PHE A 370 21.02 -2.10 3.31
N SER A 371 22.32 -1.85 3.41
CA SER A 371 23.03 -1.78 4.70
C SER A 371 23.14 -0.34 5.17
N ALA A 372 23.06 -0.10 6.47
CA ALA A 372 23.23 1.21 7.06
C ALA A 372 23.72 1.13 8.52
N ARG A 373 24.11 2.29 9.06
CA ARG A 373 24.48 2.48 10.46
C ARG A 373 23.44 3.31 11.20
N SER A 374 23.38 3.13 12.51
CA SER A 374 22.57 3.91 13.41
C SER A 374 22.89 5.41 13.28
N GLY A 375 21.84 6.23 13.25
CA GLY A 375 21.93 7.68 13.08
C GLY A 375 21.99 8.15 11.63
N GLU A 376 22.21 7.27 10.65
CA GLU A 376 22.13 7.65 9.23
C GLU A 376 20.69 7.94 8.84
N LYS A 377 20.51 8.87 7.90
CA LYS A 377 19.19 9.39 7.51
C LYS A 377 18.96 9.16 6.03
N ILE A 378 17.83 8.54 5.71
CA ILE A 378 17.47 8.14 4.35
C ILE A 378 16.09 8.65 3.95
N MET A 379 15.80 8.58 2.65
CA MET A 379 14.49 8.70 2.06
C MET A 379 14.25 7.57 1.08
N ILE A 380 13.00 7.11 1.00
CA ILE A 380 12.58 6.08 0.06
C ILE A 380 11.38 6.63 -0.69
N SER A 381 11.38 6.51 -2.01
CA SER A 381 10.24 6.89 -2.85
C SER A 381 9.85 5.72 -3.74
N ALA A 382 8.54 5.49 -3.89
CA ALA A 382 8.01 4.55 -4.87
C ALA A 382 7.03 5.26 -5.81
N HIS A 383 7.03 4.85 -7.08
CA HIS A 383 6.16 5.42 -8.10
C HIS A 383 5.56 4.34 -9.00
N ARG A 384 4.28 4.49 -9.32
CA ARG A 384 3.57 3.58 -10.22
C ARG A 384 3.94 3.85 -11.68
N ASN A 385 4.45 2.84 -12.37
CA ASN A 385 4.65 2.90 -13.82
C ASN A 385 3.51 2.25 -14.60
N SER A 386 2.76 1.34 -13.99
CA SER A 386 1.65 0.65 -14.65
C SER A 386 0.46 1.59 -14.92
N LEU A 387 -0.33 1.27 -15.95
CA LEU A 387 -1.59 1.96 -16.25
C LEU A 387 -2.75 1.52 -15.34
N SER A 388 -2.57 0.50 -14.50
CA SER A 388 -3.64 0.02 -13.61
C SER A 388 -3.97 1.05 -12.54
N ALA A 389 -5.19 1.58 -12.59
CA ALA A 389 -5.69 2.53 -11.58
C ALA A 389 -5.84 1.89 -10.19
N LEU A 390 -6.04 0.57 -10.14
CA LEU A 390 -6.12 -0.19 -8.89
C LEU A 390 -4.76 -0.35 -8.22
N PHE A 391 -3.69 -0.37 -9.00
CA PHE A 391 -2.35 -0.51 -8.46
C PHE A 391 -1.88 0.80 -7.81
N LYS A 392 -1.50 0.74 -6.53
CA LYS A 392 -1.00 1.83 -5.70
C LYS A 392 0.22 1.31 -4.91
N PRO A 393 1.44 1.40 -5.46
CA PRO A 393 2.64 0.86 -4.83
C PRO A 393 3.03 1.67 -3.59
N CYS A 394 2.78 1.07 -2.44
CA CYS A 394 3.13 1.53 -1.11
C CYS A 394 4.36 0.76 -0.60
N TRP A 395 5.05 1.27 0.42
CA TRP A 395 6.23 0.59 0.97
C TRP A 395 6.27 0.58 2.50
N GLN A 396 7.04 -0.35 3.05
CA GLN A 396 7.38 -0.50 4.47
C GLN A 396 8.89 -0.63 4.61
N LEU A 397 9.47 0.05 5.59
CA LEU A 397 10.87 -0.13 6.00
C LEU A 397 10.91 -1.02 7.24
N ARG A 398 11.81 -2.00 7.21
CA ARG A 398 12.09 -2.91 8.30
C ARG A 398 13.52 -2.81 8.77
N ASP A 399 13.70 -2.92 10.08
CA ASP A 399 15.00 -2.98 10.72
C ASP A 399 15.71 -4.33 10.45
N PRO A 400 16.98 -4.49 10.87
CA PRO A 400 17.74 -5.71 10.60
C PRO A 400 17.20 -7.00 11.20
N VAL A 401 16.32 -6.92 12.21
CA VAL A 401 15.66 -8.10 12.79
C VAL A 401 14.27 -8.35 12.21
N GLY A 402 13.78 -7.46 11.33
CA GLY A 402 12.55 -7.62 10.57
C GLY A 402 11.34 -6.83 11.09
N ASN A 403 11.50 -6.01 12.14
CA ASN A 403 10.41 -5.18 12.65
C ASN A 403 10.10 -4.04 11.67
N ILE A 404 8.82 -3.72 11.48
CA ILE A 404 8.43 -2.54 10.71
C ILE A 404 8.73 -1.30 11.54
N ILE A 405 9.50 -0.37 10.98
CA ILE A 405 9.90 0.89 11.64
C ILE A 405 9.39 2.12 10.91
N LYS A 406 9.00 2.00 9.63
CA LYS A 406 8.41 3.11 8.87
C LYS A 406 7.47 2.61 7.79
N TYR A 407 6.41 3.38 7.55
CA TYR A 407 5.50 3.19 6.43
C TYR A 407 5.65 4.33 5.42
N GLY A 408 5.71 3.96 4.14
CA GLY A 408 5.73 4.81 2.97
C GLY A 408 4.35 5.15 2.41
N TYR A 409 3.36 5.22 3.28
CA TYR A 409 1.99 5.52 2.91
C TYR A 409 1.31 6.38 3.96
N ASN A 410 0.40 7.22 3.49
CA ASN A 410 -0.67 7.86 4.27
C ASN A 410 -2.00 7.33 3.69
N PRO A 411 -3.11 7.26 4.45
CA PRO A 411 -4.42 6.78 3.98
C PRO A 411 -4.91 7.28 2.61
N THR A 412 -4.34 8.36 2.06
CA THR A 412 -4.69 8.88 0.72
C THR A 412 -3.55 8.85 -0.32
N VAL A 413 -2.28 8.59 0.07
CA VAL A 413 -1.13 8.68 -0.85
C VAL A 413 -0.10 7.58 -0.56
N CYS A 414 0.13 6.70 -1.54
CA CYS A 414 1.30 5.83 -1.60
C CYS A 414 2.45 6.53 -2.31
N SER A 415 3.62 6.58 -1.68
CA SER A 415 4.92 7.04 -2.24
C SER A 415 5.85 7.63 -1.18
N GLY A 416 5.37 7.72 0.08
CA GLY A 416 5.84 8.58 1.18
C GLY A 416 7.27 9.09 1.04
N ASN A 417 7.46 10.41 0.99
CA ASN A 417 8.76 11.01 0.70
C ASN A 417 9.42 11.71 1.92
N SER A 418 9.19 11.13 3.10
CA SER A 418 9.70 11.67 4.37
C SER A 418 11.04 11.05 4.72
N SER A 419 11.95 11.88 5.24
CA SER A 419 13.22 11.39 5.78
C SER A 419 13.02 10.57 7.04
N TYR A 420 13.87 9.56 7.25
CA TYR A 420 13.83 8.71 8.41
C TYR A 420 15.25 8.45 8.93
N ILE A 421 15.42 8.52 10.25
CA ILE A 421 16.68 8.22 10.94
C ILE A 421 16.69 6.73 11.26
N LEU A 422 17.73 6.04 10.82
CA LEU A 422 17.90 4.61 11.00
C LEU A 422 18.39 4.33 12.43
N PRO A 423 17.65 3.54 13.23
CA PRO A 423 17.97 3.37 14.66
C PRO A 423 19.09 2.38 14.95
N TYR A 424 19.37 1.44 14.05
CA TYR A 424 20.28 0.31 14.27
C TYR A 424 21.33 0.17 13.16
N ASP A 425 22.44 -0.48 13.47
CA ASP A 425 23.38 -0.96 12.46
C ASP A 425 22.86 -2.24 11.82
N GLY A 426 23.03 -2.40 10.51
CA GLY A 426 22.80 -3.67 9.81
C GLY A 426 22.07 -3.53 8.48
N ASP A 427 21.55 -4.67 8.00
CA ASP A 427 20.83 -4.80 6.73
C ASP A 427 19.34 -4.53 6.93
N TYR A 428 18.85 -3.44 6.36
CA TYR A 428 17.43 -3.07 6.36
C TYR A 428 16.71 -3.69 5.17
N THR A 429 15.41 -3.95 5.33
CA THR A 429 14.54 -4.45 4.24
C THR A 429 13.48 -3.41 3.89
N ILE A 430 13.31 -3.11 2.61
CA ILE A 430 12.20 -2.30 2.09
C ILE A 430 11.25 -3.23 1.37
N ARG A 431 10.01 -3.31 1.85
CA ARG A 431 8.97 -4.11 1.23
C ARG A 431 8.01 -3.23 0.46
N VAL A 432 7.76 -3.52 -0.81
CA VAL A 432 6.81 -2.82 -1.67
C VAL A 432 5.60 -3.72 -1.92
N PHE A 433 4.41 -3.16 -1.77
CA PHE A 433 3.13 -3.86 -1.92
C PHE A 433 2.07 -2.89 -2.45
N ASP A 434 0.99 -3.44 -2.98
CA ASP A 434 -0.20 -2.65 -3.31
C ASP A 434 -0.99 -2.33 -2.04
N ASN A 435 -1.37 -1.06 -1.82
CA ASN A 435 -2.02 -0.62 -0.56
C ASN A 435 -3.26 -1.43 -0.17
N ASP A 436 -4.10 -1.73 -1.16
CA ASP A 436 -5.37 -2.42 -0.97
C ASP A 436 -5.22 -3.92 -1.29
N PHE A 437 -3.98 -4.36 -1.57
CA PHE A 437 -3.59 -5.70 -2.01
C PHE A 437 -4.41 -6.26 -3.19
N ASN A 438 -5.06 -5.40 -3.96
CA ASN A 438 -5.99 -5.75 -5.04
C ASN A 438 -5.48 -5.33 -6.43
N GLY A 439 -4.32 -4.66 -6.47
CA GLY A 439 -3.62 -4.28 -7.69
C GLY A 439 -2.37 -5.12 -7.96
N LYS A 440 -2.01 -5.17 -9.24
CA LYS A 440 -0.73 -5.68 -9.75
C LYS A 440 -0.17 -4.69 -10.77
N GLY A 441 1.15 -4.67 -10.95
CA GLY A 441 1.77 -3.81 -11.95
C GLY A 441 3.23 -3.45 -11.69
N ASP A 442 3.78 -2.71 -12.65
CA ASP A 442 5.13 -2.17 -12.59
C ASP A 442 5.21 -0.89 -11.75
N TYR A 443 6.33 -0.75 -11.05
CA TYR A 443 6.67 0.44 -10.28
C TYR A 443 8.17 0.71 -10.32
N THR A 444 8.57 1.91 -9.92
CA THR A 444 9.95 2.24 -9.57
C THR A 444 10.06 2.48 -8.08
N ILE A 445 11.22 2.15 -7.53
CA ILE A 445 11.62 2.49 -6.16
C ILE A 445 13.02 3.10 -6.16
N ARG A 446 13.27 4.02 -5.23
CA ARG A 446 14.55 4.71 -5.10
C ARG A 446 14.86 4.95 -3.63
N LEU A 447 16.08 4.62 -3.22
CA LEU A 447 16.67 4.95 -1.93
C LEU A 447 17.56 6.17 -2.11
N GLU A 448 17.35 7.22 -1.33
CA GLU A 448 18.14 8.45 -1.37
C GLU A 448 18.78 8.77 -0.02
N PRO A 449 20.03 9.27 -0.02
CA PRO A 449 20.70 9.67 1.19
C PRO A 449 20.26 11.07 1.64
N VAL A 450 20.20 11.28 2.95
CA VAL A 450 19.91 12.58 3.57
C VAL A 450 21.06 13.02 4.48
N SER A 451 21.67 12.07 5.19
CA SER A 451 22.98 12.25 5.85
C SER A 451 24.11 12.18 4.82
N ALA A 452 25.31 12.64 5.20
CA ALA A 452 26.50 12.59 4.35
C ALA A 452 27.10 11.19 4.19
N TYR A 453 26.74 10.28 5.10
CA TYR A 453 27.20 8.91 5.12
C TYR A 453 26.02 7.92 5.02
N LEU A 454 26.28 6.80 4.35
CA LEU A 454 25.42 5.62 4.31
C LEU A 454 26.32 4.37 4.41
N ASN A 455 25.99 3.48 5.33
CA ASN A 455 26.83 2.37 5.76
C ASN A 455 28.28 2.78 6.15
N GLY A 456 28.44 3.99 6.73
CA GLY A 456 29.74 4.55 7.10
C GLY A 456 30.64 4.94 5.93
N GLN A 457 30.12 4.97 4.71
CA GLN A 457 30.81 5.47 3.52
C GLN A 457 30.17 6.76 3.04
N SER A 458 30.92 7.61 2.33
CA SER A 458 30.36 8.79 1.67
C SER A 458 29.20 8.37 0.77
N THR A 459 28.11 9.13 0.83
CA THR A 459 26.90 8.74 0.11
C THR A 459 27.02 8.86 -1.41
N CYS A 460 26.03 8.30 -2.09
CA CYS A 460 25.85 8.42 -3.53
C CYS A 460 25.38 9.81 -4.01
N ALA A 461 25.30 10.80 -3.12
CA ALA A 461 24.88 12.14 -3.50
C ALA A 461 25.88 12.77 -4.47
N THR A 462 25.37 13.46 -5.50
CA THR A 462 26.22 14.07 -6.53
C THR A 462 27.04 15.21 -5.95
N LEU A 463 28.37 15.15 -6.04
CA LEU A 463 29.25 16.21 -5.59
C LEU A 463 29.06 17.49 -6.44
N ILE A 464 28.77 18.61 -5.80
CA ILE A 464 28.73 19.92 -6.45
C ILE A 464 30.07 20.61 -6.31
N VAL A 465 30.63 21.01 -7.45
CA VAL A 465 31.80 21.90 -7.49
C VAL A 465 31.29 23.35 -7.54
N PRO A 466 31.79 24.25 -6.68
CA PRO A 466 31.42 25.67 -6.71
C PRO A 466 31.55 26.29 -8.11
N ASP A 467 30.62 27.18 -8.45
CA ASP A 467 30.50 27.88 -9.74
C ASP A 467 30.35 27.00 -10.99
N LYS A 468 30.21 25.67 -10.83
CA LYS A 468 29.92 24.75 -11.93
C LYS A 468 28.46 24.29 -11.85
N PRO A 469 27.56 24.80 -12.71
CA PRO A 469 26.18 24.37 -12.71
C PRO A 469 26.05 22.89 -13.12
N ILE A 470 25.16 22.17 -12.44
CA ILE A 470 24.77 20.80 -12.77
C ILE A 470 23.33 20.81 -13.29
N HIS A 471 23.10 20.17 -14.44
CA HIS A 471 21.78 19.94 -15.01
C HIS A 471 21.32 18.52 -14.66
N GLU A 472 20.13 18.40 -14.09
CA GLU A 472 19.56 17.14 -13.61
C GLU A 472 18.06 17.04 -13.94
N GLU A 473 17.55 15.82 -13.83
CA GLU A 473 16.15 15.50 -14.14
C GLU A 473 15.52 14.64 -13.05
N ILE A 474 14.36 15.08 -12.55
CA ILE A 474 13.41 14.27 -11.80
C ILE A 474 12.52 13.59 -12.84
N ARG A 475 12.62 12.26 -12.96
CA ARG A 475 11.96 11.49 -14.02
C ARG A 475 10.58 11.02 -13.61
N TYR A 476 10.37 10.81 -12.31
CA TYR A 476 9.12 10.29 -11.78
C TYR A 476 8.56 11.21 -10.68
N PRO A 477 7.22 11.30 -10.57
CA PRO A 477 6.58 11.82 -9.37
C PRO A 477 7.15 11.16 -8.10
N ASN A 478 7.28 11.94 -7.02
CA ASN A 478 7.88 11.57 -5.74
C ASN A 478 9.38 11.28 -5.75
N GLU A 479 10.06 11.29 -6.90
CA GLU A 479 11.52 11.26 -6.94
C GLU A 479 12.11 12.59 -6.46
N SER A 480 13.26 12.52 -5.80
CA SER A 480 14.13 13.66 -5.55
C SER A 480 15.54 13.39 -6.08
N LYS A 481 16.43 14.38 -5.94
CA LYS A 481 17.86 14.23 -6.19
C LYS A 481 18.64 14.73 -4.98
N ALA A 482 19.66 13.99 -4.58
CA ALA A 482 20.58 14.35 -3.51
C ALA A 482 21.94 14.79 -4.10
N PHE A 483 22.47 15.86 -3.54
CA PHE A 483 23.76 16.45 -3.85
C PHE A 483 24.56 16.66 -2.57
N THR A 484 25.88 16.76 -2.69
CA THR A 484 26.76 16.99 -1.55
C THR A 484 27.85 18.00 -1.90
N PHE A 485 28.38 18.72 -0.90
CA PHE A 485 29.57 19.54 -1.04
C PHE A 485 30.29 19.67 0.30
N HIS A 486 31.59 19.94 0.27
CA HIS A 486 32.35 20.24 1.48
C HIS A 486 32.39 21.75 1.71
N LYS A 487 32.31 22.17 2.97
CA LYS A 487 32.53 23.56 3.32
C LYS A 487 33.95 23.99 2.93
N HIS A 488 34.04 25.07 2.17
CA HIS A 488 35.30 25.77 1.87
C HIS A 488 35.28 27.22 2.37
N HIS A 489 34.10 27.78 2.58
CA HIS A 489 33.88 29.15 3.02
C HIS A 489 32.82 29.21 4.11
N THR A 490 32.76 30.33 4.82
CA THR A 490 31.76 30.56 5.88
C THR A 490 30.35 30.75 5.34
N MET A 491 30.20 31.08 4.05
CA MET A 491 28.92 31.24 3.39
C MET A 491 28.81 30.34 2.17
N ALA A 492 27.61 29.80 1.95
CA ALA A 492 27.22 29.16 0.69
C ALA A 492 25.91 29.76 0.19
N SER A 493 25.81 29.97 -1.12
CA SER A 493 24.56 30.32 -1.78
C SER A 493 24.16 29.23 -2.74
N ILE A 494 22.95 28.69 -2.55
CA ILE A 494 22.43 27.61 -3.40
C ILE A 494 21.35 28.20 -4.30
N LYS A 495 21.51 28.00 -5.61
CA LYS A 495 20.51 28.39 -6.60
C LYS A 495 20.00 27.14 -7.31
N VAL A 496 18.68 26.92 -7.24
CA VAL A 496 18.00 25.91 -8.05
C VAL A 496 17.04 26.63 -9.00
N ILE A 497 17.17 26.36 -10.28
CA ILE A 497 16.36 26.96 -11.34
C ILE A 497 15.70 25.84 -12.12
N LYS A 498 14.42 25.98 -12.39
CA LYS A 498 13.70 25.16 -13.37
C LYS A 498 14.32 25.32 -14.76
N ASP A 499 14.61 24.20 -15.41
CA ASP A 499 15.21 24.10 -16.75
C ASP A 499 14.27 23.38 -17.74
N SER A 500 13.02 23.13 -17.32
CA SER A 500 11.97 22.47 -18.11
C SER A 500 10.84 23.45 -18.44
N PRO A 501 10.22 23.36 -19.63
CA PRO A 501 9.02 24.12 -19.96
C PRO A 501 7.76 23.66 -19.21
N SER A 502 7.80 22.51 -18.52
CA SER A 502 6.63 21.95 -17.81
C SER A 502 6.08 22.91 -16.76
N ALA A 503 4.89 23.47 -16.95
CA ALA A 503 4.31 24.44 -16.03
C ALA A 503 4.09 23.88 -14.60
N SER A 504 3.81 22.58 -14.48
CA SER A 504 3.52 21.94 -13.19
C SER A 504 4.77 21.66 -12.35
N PHE A 505 5.94 21.51 -12.99
CA PHE A 505 7.19 21.25 -12.27
C PHE A 505 7.72 22.50 -11.57
N ASN A 506 7.88 22.43 -10.25
CA ASN A 506 8.32 23.51 -9.38
C ASN A 506 9.42 23.00 -8.44
N PRO A 507 10.70 23.06 -8.85
CA PRO A 507 11.79 22.49 -8.07
C PRO A 507 12.02 23.29 -6.78
N CYS A 508 11.87 22.63 -5.64
CA CYS A 508 12.23 23.09 -4.30
C CYS A 508 13.48 22.39 -3.80
N TRP A 509 14.10 22.96 -2.77
CA TRP A 509 15.28 22.36 -2.20
C TRP A 509 15.41 22.59 -0.69
N ALA A 510 16.20 21.74 -0.05
CA ALA A 510 16.61 21.85 1.34
C ALA A 510 18.11 21.56 1.47
N LEU A 511 18.75 22.30 2.37
CA LEU A 511 20.12 22.13 2.79
C LEU A 511 20.10 21.44 4.16
N TYR A 512 20.91 20.40 4.28
CA TYR A 512 21.07 19.60 5.49
C TYR A 512 22.53 19.58 5.93
N ASP A 513 22.76 19.41 7.23
CA ASP A 513 24.10 19.13 7.75
C ASP A 513 24.51 17.68 7.49
N ALA A 514 25.70 17.29 7.96
CA ALA A 514 26.24 15.94 7.77
C ALA A 514 25.36 14.84 8.40
N SER A 515 24.60 15.16 9.46
CA SER A 515 23.66 14.22 10.11
C SER A 515 22.32 14.12 9.39
N GLY A 516 22.04 15.03 8.46
CA GLY A 516 20.77 15.11 7.74
C GLY A 516 19.73 15.99 8.46
N GLU A 517 20.14 16.87 9.36
CA GLU A 517 19.24 17.87 9.96
C GLU A 517 19.05 19.07 9.03
N ILE A 518 17.81 19.55 8.92
CA ILE A 518 17.48 20.65 8.00
C ILE A 518 18.05 21.95 8.57
N ILE A 519 18.95 22.55 7.80
CA ILE A 519 19.52 23.85 8.10
C ILE A 519 18.70 24.97 7.47
N LYS A 520 18.38 24.79 6.18
CA LYS A 520 17.72 25.83 5.38
C LYS A 520 16.86 25.20 4.30
N THR A 521 15.80 25.89 3.94
CA THR A 521 14.92 25.47 2.86
C THR A 521 14.69 26.62 1.88
N GLY A 522 14.61 26.27 0.59
CA GLY A 522 14.34 27.19 -0.50
C GLY A 522 12.85 27.48 -0.73
N TYR A 523 11.94 27.02 0.13
CA TYR A 523 10.48 27.03 -0.12
C TYR A 523 9.64 28.02 0.71
N ARG A 524 10.23 29.02 1.38
CA ARG A 524 9.47 29.92 2.29
C ARG A 524 8.47 30.89 1.61
N THR A 525 8.26 30.82 0.30
CA THR A 525 7.21 31.59 -0.42
C THR A 525 6.50 30.72 -1.47
N SER A 526 5.52 31.28 -2.19
CA SER A 526 4.80 30.59 -3.28
C SER A 526 5.69 30.05 -4.40
N VAL A 527 6.96 30.46 -4.48
CA VAL A 527 7.93 30.11 -5.52
C VAL A 527 9.16 29.43 -4.90
N CYS A 528 9.46 28.21 -5.33
CA CYS A 528 10.53 27.37 -4.79
C CYS A 528 11.94 27.65 -5.35
N SER A 529 12.08 28.59 -6.29
CA SER A 529 13.32 28.88 -7.02
C SER A 529 14.08 30.10 -6.47
N GLY A 530 14.38 30.10 -5.17
CA GLY A 530 15.20 31.14 -4.52
C GLY A 530 16.72 30.88 -4.65
N LYS A 531 17.52 31.96 -4.51
CA LYS A 531 18.98 31.92 -4.22
C LYS A 531 19.29 32.44 -2.81
N PRO A 532 18.78 31.84 -1.71
CA PRO A 532 19.18 32.23 -0.37
C PRO A 532 20.66 31.90 -0.13
N SER A 533 21.36 32.83 0.51
CA SER A 533 22.69 32.63 1.09
C SER A 533 22.55 32.15 2.54
N TYR A 534 23.52 31.37 3.02
CA TYR A 534 23.51 30.83 4.37
C TYR A 534 24.93 30.72 4.95
N ASN A 535 25.05 30.92 6.28
CA ASN A 535 26.30 30.79 7.02
C ASN A 535 26.54 29.35 7.47
N LEU A 536 27.53 28.68 6.89
CA LEU A 536 27.91 27.31 7.25
C LEU A 536 28.71 27.32 8.57
N LEU A 537 28.03 26.92 9.65
CA LEU A 537 28.58 27.03 11.01
C LEU A 537 29.63 25.96 11.32
N SER A 538 29.50 24.76 10.76
CA SER A 538 30.33 23.60 11.08
C SER A 538 31.21 23.23 9.88
N GLU A 539 32.41 22.71 10.13
CA GLU A 539 33.17 22.04 9.07
C GLU A 539 32.53 20.70 8.73
N GLY A 540 32.63 20.28 7.46
CA GLY A 540 32.16 18.97 7.02
C GLY A 540 31.34 18.96 5.73
N PRO A 541 30.86 17.79 5.33
CA PRO A 541 29.98 17.63 4.18
C PRO A 541 28.57 18.14 4.50
N TYR A 542 28.01 18.85 3.54
CA TYR A 542 26.63 19.33 3.55
C TYR A 542 25.85 18.62 2.45
N MET A 543 24.57 18.37 2.70
CA MET A 543 23.70 17.67 1.75
C MET A 543 22.66 18.65 1.22
N ILE A 544 22.38 18.59 -0.09
CA ILE A 544 21.30 19.36 -0.71
C ILE A 544 20.36 18.37 -1.36
N ARG A 545 19.07 18.53 -1.11
CA ARG A 545 18.04 17.78 -1.79
C ARG A 545 17.24 18.69 -2.69
N VAL A 546 16.90 18.22 -3.88
CA VAL A 546 15.98 18.89 -4.82
C VAL A 546 14.81 17.98 -5.14
N TRP A 547 13.58 18.49 -5.08
CA TRP A 547 12.34 17.76 -5.38
C TRP A 547 11.31 18.69 -6.03
N ASP A 548 10.30 18.15 -6.70
CA ASP A 548 9.14 18.93 -7.12
C ASP A 548 8.25 19.30 -5.91
N LYS A 549 7.81 20.55 -5.78
CA LYS A 549 7.03 21.07 -4.65
C LYS A 549 5.91 20.14 -4.17
N ASN A 550 5.16 19.59 -5.12
CA ASN A 550 3.99 18.77 -4.84
C ASN A 550 4.26 17.28 -4.99
N LEU A 551 5.50 16.91 -5.37
CA LEU A 551 5.92 15.55 -5.64
C LEU A 551 5.12 14.87 -6.76
N ASP A 552 4.49 15.66 -7.63
CA ASP A 552 3.53 15.17 -8.62
C ASP A 552 4.04 15.26 -10.06
N SER A 553 5.13 16.00 -10.29
CA SER A 553 5.56 16.38 -11.62
C SER A 553 7.03 16.03 -11.88
N PRO A 554 7.33 15.35 -13.00
CA PRO A 554 8.70 15.24 -13.47
C PRO A 554 9.17 16.56 -14.10
N GLY A 555 10.49 16.76 -14.15
CA GLY A 555 11.07 17.92 -14.79
C GLY A 555 12.57 18.06 -14.63
N LYS A 556 13.14 18.97 -15.43
CA LYS A 556 14.56 19.30 -15.46
C LYS A 556 14.84 20.55 -14.64
N PHE A 557 15.96 20.55 -13.95
CA PHE A 557 16.43 21.70 -13.19
C PHE A 557 17.95 21.84 -13.31
N LYS A 558 18.41 23.04 -12.97
CA LYS A 558 19.82 23.39 -12.84
C LYS A 558 20.09 23.79 -11.40
N ILE A 559 21.10 23.19 -10.79
CA ILE A 559 21.60 23.58 -9.47
C ILE A 559 22.98 24.21 -9.58
N THR A 560 23.25 25.25 -8.79
CA THR A 560 24.56 25.91 -8.70
C THR A 560 24.84 26.30 -7.26
N LEU A 561 26.03 25.95 -6.80
CA LEU A 561 26.60 26.38 -5.52
C LEU A 561 27.56 27.55 -5.78
N PHE A 562 27.46 28.60 -4.99
CA PHE A 562 28.33 29.78 -5.00
C PHE A 562 28.93 30.01 -3.62
#